data_AF-A0A1I3F1G7-F1
#
_entry.id   AF-A0A1I3F1G7-F1
#
_cell.length_a   1.000
_cell.length_b   1.000
_cell.length_c   1.000
_cell.angle_alpha   90.00
_cell.angle_beta   90.00
_cell.angle_gamma   90.00
#
_symmetry.space_group_name_H-M   'P 1'
#
loop_
_entity.id
_entity.type
_entity.pdbx_description
1 polymer ?
#
loop_
_entity_poly.entity_id
_entity_poly.type
_entity_poly.pdbx_seq_one_letter_code
_entity_poly.pdbx_strand_id
1 'polypeptide(L)'
;MFNEGGLGGVEVRREPSLHLSNAIRAYRNPLHAQWVARLLDGDIAEAKALAARMDAPPALMTRDLAVAKQWLRQRRRGGRTVGLLASSGAVRLVGEGVPPSPRSNELNPIGHWFLKPFTDFRSAGALETPMSEFGCQGLELDYACLCWGGDLIWNDQGWLPRMMRAPRWQIARDTEKQRFRLNGYRVLLTRARAGLVLFVPRGESDDPTRSPDEMDACADALIAAGCAELTKN
;
A
#
# COMPACT_ATOMS: atom_id res chain seq x y z
N MET A 1 -47.26 30.12 -26.26
CA MET A 1 -46.22 31.15 -26.28
C MET A 1 -45.47 31.04 -24.95
N PHE A 2 -44.44 30.18 -24.90
CA PHE A 2 -43.51 30.11 -23.78
C PHE A 2 -42.10 30.08 -24.37
N ASN A 3 -41.30 31.07 -23.95
CA ASN A 3 -39.99 31.39 -24.48
C ASN A 3 -38.96 30.32 -24.14
N GLU A 4 -38.25 29.83 -25.17
CA GLU A 4 -36.94 29.20 -25.04
C GLU A 4 -35.89 30.29 -24.79
N GLY A 5 -35.54 30.49 -23.51
CA GLY A 5 -34.40 31.33 -23.11
C GLY A 5 -33.12 30.50 -23.14
N GLY A 6 -32.41 30.54 -24.27
CA GLY A 6 -31.08 29.94 -24.41
C GLY A 6 -30.03 30.70 -23.60
N LEU A 7 -29.34 30.00 -22.69
CA LEU A 7 -28.02 30.41 -22.22
C LEU A 7 -26.99 29.91 -23.23
N GLY A 8 -26.64 30.78 -24.17
CA GLY A 8 -25.54 30.57 -25.09
C GLY A 8 -24.19 30.60 -24.38
N GLY A 9 -23.28 29.73 -24.82
CA GLY A 9 -21.84 29.95 -24.67
C GLY A 9 -21.05 29.02 -23.76
N VAL A 10 -21.58 27.88 -23.33
CA VAL A 10 -20.75 26.85 -22.66
C VAL A 10 -20.74 25.58 -23.50
N GLU A 11 -19.59 25.29 -24.12
CA GLU A 11 -19.36 24.02 -24.77
C GLU A 11 -19.16 22.95 -23.68
N VAL A 12 -20.24 22.24 -23.34
CA VAL A 12 -20.20 21.14 -22.37
C VAL A 12 -19.58 19.92 -23.05
N ARG A 13 -18.26 19.80 -22.95
CA ARG A 13 -17.53 18.61 -23.40
C ARG A 13 -17.67 17.50 -22.35
N ARG A 14 -18.54 16.52 -22.61
CA ARG A 14 -18.64 15.32 -21.76
C ARG A 14 -17.44 14.43 -22.02
N GLU A 15 -16.51 14.42 -21.07
CA GLU A 15 -15.35 13.54 -21.08
C GLU A 15 -15.75 12.15 -20.56
N PRO A 16 -15.70 11.08 -21.39
CA PRO A 16 -16.15 9.75 -20.97
C PRO A 16 -15.36 9.18 -19.78
N SER A 17 -14.12 9.63 -19.60
CA SER A 17 -13.29 9.26 -18.44
C SER A 17 -13.71 9.94 -17.11
N LEU A 18 -14.68 10.87 -17.15
CA LEU A 18 -15.26 11.58 -16.02
C LEU A 18 -16.72 11.17 -15.72
N HIS A 19 -17.17 10.02 -16.24
CA HIS A 19 -18.44 9.43 -15.82
C HIS A 19 -18.38 9.02 -14.34
N LEU A 20 -19.00 9.84 -13.48
CA LEU A 20 -19.18 9.62 -12.04
C LEU A 20 -19.92 8.32 -11.68
N SER A 21 -20.47 7.61 -12.66
CA SER A 21 -21.07 6.29 -12.49
C SER A 21 -20.04 5.15 -12.41
N ASN A 22 -18.82 5.32 -12.93
CA ASN A 22 -17.76 4.30 -12.86
C ASN A 22 -16.87 4.45 -11.62
N ALA A 23 -16.81 5.64 -11.01
CA ALA A 23 -15.88 5.95 -9.94
C ALA A 23 -16.27 5.38 -8.56
N ILE A 24 -17.53 4.96 -8.36
CA ILE A 24 -18.00 4.51 -7.04
C ILE A 24 -18.08 2.97 -6.94
N ARG A 25 -18.25 2.25 -8.06
CA ARG A 25 -18.35 0.77 -8.05
C ARG A 25 -17.03 0.03 -8.21
N ALA A 26 -15.97 0.67 -8.73
CA ALA A 26 -14.62 0.10 -8.76
C ALA A 26 -13.93 0.09 -7.38
N TYR A 27 -14.61 0.60 -6.35
CA TYR A 27 -13.99 1.14 -5.13
C TYR A 27 -13.81 0.15 -3.98
N ARG A 28 -14.45 -1.01 -4.09
CA ARG A 28 -14.21 -2.18 -3.24
C ARG A 28 -14.45 -3.40 -4.10
N ASN A 29 -13.46 -3.79 -4.88
CA ASN A 29 -13.50 -5.09 -5.52
C ASN A 29 -13.59 -6.15 -4.39
N PRO A 30 -14.71 -6.88 -4.22
CA PRO A 30 -14.83 -7.89 -3.17
C PRO A 30 -13.78 -9.00 -3.33
N LEU A 31 -13.24 -9.18 -4.53
CA LEU A 31 -12.13 -10.09 -4.78
C LEU A 31 -10.83 -9.58 -4.15
N HIS A 32 -10.63 -8.28 -4.00
CA HIS A 32 -9.39 -7.74 -3.41
C HIS A 32 -9.26 -8.13 -1.93
N ALA A 33 -10.36 -8.02 -1.16
CA ALA A 33 -10.36 -8.47 0.23
C ALA A 33 -10.11 -9.99 0.35
N GLN A 34 -10.68 -10.79 -0.58
CA GLN A 34 -10.43 -12.23 -0.65
C GLN A 34 -8.98 -12.53 -1.05
N TRP A 35 -8.42 -11.80 -2.00
CA TRP A 35 -7.03 -11.90 -2.42
C TRP A 35 -6.08 -11.63 -1.25
N VAL A 36 -6.30 -10.54 -0.50
CA VAL A 36 -5.51 -10.23 0.71
C VAL A 36 -5.61 -11.37 1.72
N ALA A 37 -6.79 -11.96 1.91
CA ALA A 37 -6.96 -13.08 2.81
C ALA A 37 -6.13 -14.30 2.37
N ARG A 38 -6.28 -14.75 1.12
CA ARG A 38 -5.51 -15.89 0.58
C ARG A 38 -4.01 -15.65 0.55
N LEU A 39 -3.57 -14.45 0.15
CA LEU A 39 -2.17 -14.04 0.19
C LEU A 39 -1.61 -14.22 1.61
N LEU A 40 -2.28 -13.68 2.63
CA LEU A 40 -1.79 -13.72 4.01
C LEU A 40 -1.95 -15.09 4.68
N ASP A 41 -2.87 -15.92 4.20
CA ASP A 41 -3.01 -17.32 4.60
C ASP A 41 -1.91 -18.22 3.99
N GLY A 42 -1.08 -17.67 3.07
CA GLY A 42 -0.02 -18.41 2.37
C GLY A 42 -0.51 -19.21 1.16
N ASP A 43 -1.79 -19.08 0.79
CA ASP A 43 -2.39 -19.74 -0.37
C ASP A 43 -2.14 -18.92 -1.64
N ILE A 44 -0.89 -18.98 -2.12
CA ILE A 44 -0.44 -18.22 -3.31
C ILE A 44 -1.20 -18.66 -4.57
N ALA A 45 -1.56 -19.93 -4.67
CA ALA A 45 -2.29 -20.46 -5.81
C ALA A 45 -3.71 -19.86 -5.91
N GLU A 46 -4.47 -19.89 -4.81
CA GLU A 46 -5.81 -19.30 -4.78
C GLU A 46 -5.75 -17.77 -4.87
N ALA A 47 -4.76 -17.13 -4.25
CA ALA A 47 -4.52 -15.70 -4.42
C ALA A 47 -4.34 -15.35 -5.91
N LYS A 48 -3.50 -16.10 -6.65
CA LYS A 48 -3.31 -15.90 -8.08
C LYS A 48 -4.61 -16.12 -8.88
N ALA A 49 -5.39 -17.14 -8.54
CA ALA A 49 -6.67 -17.42 -9.19
C ALA A 49 -7.68 -16.27 -8.98
N LEU A 50 -7.72 -15.67 -7.79
CA LEU A 50 -8.52 -14.48 -7.50
C LEU A 50 -8.03 -13.25 -8.26
N ALA A 51 -6.71 -13.05 -8.32
CA ALA A 51 -6.10 -11.94 -9.07
C ALA A 51 -6.46 -12.00 -10.57
N ALA A 52 -6.43 -13.19 -11.17
CA ALA A 52 -6.78 -13.40 -12.58
C ALA A 52 -8.26 -13.09 -12.92
N ARG A 53 -9.13 -13.00 -11.91
CA ARG A 53 -10.56 -12.65 -12.06
C ARG A 53 -10.82 -11.15 -11.91
N MET A 54 -9.79 -10.34 -11.61
CA MET A 54 -9.91 -8.88 -11.49
C MET A 54 -9.60 -8.21 -12.82
N ASP A 55 -10.23 -7.05 -13.08
CA ASP A 55 -9.97 -6.24 -14.29
C ASP A 55 -8.55 -5.65 -14.35
N ALA A 56 -7.89 -5.57 -13.19
CA ALA A 56 -6.52 -5.09 -13.03
C ALA A 56 -5.82 -5.90 -11.92
N PRO A 57 -4.47 -5.97 -11.92
CA PRO A 57 -3.73 -6.63 -10.86
C PRO A 57 -4.14 -6.11 -9.46
N PRO A 58 -4.22 -6.99 -8.45
CA PRO A 58 -4.60 -6.60 -7.09
C PRO A 58 -3.67 -5.54 -6.50
N ALA A 59 -2.38 -5.60 -6.85
CA ALA A 59 -1.40 -4.57 -6.57
C ALA A 59 -0.30 -4.58 -7.64
N LEU A 60 0.38 -3.45 -7.77
CA LEU A 60 1.66 -3.37 -8.47
C LEU A 60 2.80 -3.64 -7.48
N MET A 61 3.93 -4.15 -7.94
CA MET A 61 5.13 -4.38 -7.12
C MET A 61 6.34 -3.68 -7.73
N THR A 62 7.16 -3.03 -6.93
CA THR A 62 8.44 -2.48 -7.36
C THR A 62 9.51 -2.66 -6.30
N ARG A 63 10.76 -2.73 -6.77
CA ARG A 63 11.96 -2.79 -5.93
C ARG A 63 12.62 -1.41 -5.75
N ASP A 64 12.00 -0.35 -6.29
CA ASP A 64 12.50 1.03 -6.23
C ASP A 64 11.44 1.97 -5.62
N LEU A 65 11.74 2.48 -4.42
CA LEU A 65 10.84 3.40 -3.71
C LEU A 65 10.61 4.71 -4.48
N ALA A 66 11.59 5.19 -5.26
CA ALA A 66 11.43 6.39 -6.07
C ALA A 66 10.40 6.17 -7.18
N VAL A 67 10.38 4.98 -7.80
CA VAL A 67 9.37 4.59 -8.79
C VAL A 67 7.97 4.56 -8.17
N ALA A 68 7.82 3.97 -6.99
CA ALA A 68 6.54 3.97 -6.27
C ALA A 68 6.08 5.41 -5.94
N LYS A 69 6.98 6.26 -5.45
CA LYS A 69 6.67 7.68 -5.16
C LYS A 69 6.28 8.46 -6.42
N GLN A 70 6.94 8.22 -7.54
CA GLN A 70 6.61 8.85 -8.83
C GLN A 70 5.21 8.42 -9.30
N TRP A 71 4.90 7.12 -9.22
CA TRP A 71 3.59 6.58 -9.57
C TRP A 71 2.46 7.21 -8.75
N LEU A 72 2.68 7.40 -7.44
CA LEU A 72 1.73 8.09 -6.56
C LEU A 72 1.60 9.57 -6.90
N ARG A 73 2.70 10.28 -7.17
CA ARG A 73 2.69 11.72 -7.57
C ARG A 73 1.81 11.97 -8.78
N GLN A 74 1.89 11.11 -9.80
CA GLN A 74 1.07 11.21 -11.01
C GLN A 74 -0.44 11.08 -10.73
N ARG A 75 -0.82 10.46 -9.61
CA ARG A 75 -2.21 10.16 -9.24
C ARG A 75 -2.84 11.15 -8.26
N ARG A 76 -2.10 12.14 -7.76
CA ARG A 76 -2.59 13.21 -6.85
C ARG A 76 -3.55 14.21 -7.52
N ARG A 77 -3.81 14.08 -8.81
CA ARG A 77 -4.66 15.00 -9.58
C ARG A 77 -6.11 14.94 -9.10
N GLY A 78 -6.80 16.08 -9.12
CA GLY A 78 -8.24 16.15 -8.82
C GLY A 78 -8.59 15.82 -7.36
N GLY A 79 -7.71 16.12 -6.40
CA GLY A 79 -7.98 15.92 -4.97
C GLY A 79 -7.85 14.47 -4.49
N ARG A 80 -7.40 13.55 -5.35
CA ARG A 80 -7.17 12.14 -5.00
C ARG A 80 -6.12 12.02 -3.92
N THR A 81 -6.43 11.29 -2.86
CA THR A 81 -5.53 11.11 -1.72
C THR A 81 -4.49 10.05 -2.03
N VAL A 82 -3.24 10.33 -1.68
CA VAL A 82 -2.13 9.38 -1.80
C VAL A 82 -1.31 9.33 -0.52
N GLY A 83 -0.64 8.21 -0.25
CA GLY A 83 0.22 8.10 0.93
C GLY A 83 1.15 6.89 0.91
N LEU A 84 2.14 6.93 1.80
CA LEU A 84 2.96 5.77 2.13
C LEU A 84 2.38 5.07 3.37
N LEU A 85 2.47 3.76 3.38
CA LEU A 85 2.04 2.89 4.48
C LEU A 85 3.21 1.98 4.84
N ALA A 86 3.35 1.63 6.11
CA ALA A 86 4.37 0.68 6.57
C ALA A 86 3.89 0.01 7.86
N SER A 87 4.30 -1.23 8.12
CA SER A 87 3.99 -1.82 9.41
C SER A 87 4.73 -1.11 10.54
N SER A 88 4.08 -0.94 11.68
CA SER A 88 4.69 -0.46 12.92
C SER A 88 5.93 -1.28 13.37
N GLY A 89 6.03 -2.55 12.95
CA GLY A 89 7.17 -3.41 13.26
C GLY A 89 8.28 -3.40 12.22
N ALA A 90 8.08 -2.75 11.07
CA ALA A 90 9.02 -2.69 9.95
C ALA A 90 10.19 -1.72 10.19
N VAL A 91 10.80 -1.79 11.37
CA VAL A 91 11.77 -0.80 11.88
C VAL A 91 13.05 -0.68 11.06
N ARG A 92 13.36 -1.66 10.21
CA ARG A 92 14.55 -1.62 9.32
C ARG A 92 14.31 -0.96 7.98
N LEU A 93 13.07 -0.54 7.68
CA LEU A 93 12.78 0.32 6.53
C LEU A 93 13.52 1.67 6.60
N VAL A 94 14.05 2.06 7.77
CA VAL A 94 14.96 3.21 7.89
C VAL A 94 16.22 3.07 7.04
N GLY A 95 16.70 1.83 6.79
CA GLY A 95 17.80 1.57 5.86
C GLY A 95 17.47 1.88 4.40
N GLU A 96 16.18 1.95 4.06
CA GLU A 96 15.64 2.30 2.74
C GLU A 96 15.25 3.78 2.64
N GLY A 97 15.58 4.60 3.65
CA GLY A 97 15.16 5.99 3.73
C GLY A 97 13.68 6.19 4.04
N VAL A 98 12.99 5.17 4.57
CA VAL A 98 11.61 5.29 5.05
C VAL A 98 11.63 5.47 6.58
N PRO A 99 11.24 6.63 7.11
CA PRO A 99 11.28 6.89 8.55
C PRO A 99 10.20 6.08 9.29
N PRO A 100 10.32 5.91 10.62
CA PRO A 100 9.26 5.33 11.43
C PRO A 100 7.94 6.09 11.30
N SER A 101 6.83 5.36 11.35
CA SER A 101 5.49 5.98 11.40
C SER A 101 5.28 6.70 12.74
N PRO A 102 4.46 7.77 12.78
CA PRO A 102 3.99 8.34 14.04
C PRO A 102 3.34 7.28 14.92
N ARG A 103 3.51 7.40 16.23
CA ARG A 103 2.85 6.52 17.20
C ARG A 103 1.36 6.87 17.26
N SER A 104 0.53 5.88 17.60
CA SER A 104 -0.93 6.03 17.65
C SER A 104 -1.42 7.08 18.65
N ASN A 105 -0.61 7.43 19.66
CA ASN A 105 -0.92 8.48 20.63
C ASN A 105 -0.47 9.88 20.19
N GLU A 106 0.19 10.02 19.05
CA GLU A 106 0.66 11.30 18.51
C GLU A 106 -0.39 11.92 17.56
N LEU A 107 -1.46 12.46 18.14
CA LEU A 107 -2.61 12.99 17.39
C LEU A 107 -2.24 14.12 16.41
N ASN A 108 -1.30 14.99 16.77
CA ASN A 108 -0.89 16.11 15.94
C ASN A 108 -0.18 15.65 14.64
N PRO A 109 0.88 14.81 14.70
CA PRO A 109 1.46 14.20 13.51
C PRO A 109 0.46 13.44 12.64
N ILE A 110 -0.42 12.64 13.25
CA ILE A 110 -1.47 11.90 12.52
C ILE A 110 -2.40 12.89 11.80
N GLY A 111 -2.92 13.90 12.51
CA GLY A 111 -3.79 14.92 11.94
C GLY A 111 -3.12 15.69 10.79
N HIS A 112 -1.85 16.07 10.94
CA HIS A 112 -1.09 16.70 9.87
C HIS A 112 -0.97 15.80 8.64
N TRP A 113 -0.71 14.51 8.85
CA TRP A 113 -0.56 13.54 7.78
C TRP A 113 -1.82 13.45 6.91
N PHE A 114 -3.01 13.39 7.52
CA PHE A 114 -4.26 13.26 6.77
C PHE A 114 -4.79 14.58 6.19
N LEU A 115 -4.63 15.69 6.93
CA LEU A 115 -5.39 16.92 6.64
C LEU A 115 -4.59 17.97 5.87
N LYS A 116 -3.26 17.88 5.85
CA LYS A 116 -2.42 18.87 5.18
C LYS A 116 -2.33 18.61 3.67
N PRO A 117 -2.21 19.68 2.84
CA PRO A 117 -2.02 19.53 1.40
C PRO A 117 -0.68 18.87 1.09
N PHE A 118 -0.55 18.28 -0.10
CA PHE A 118 0.67 17.57 -0.54
C PHE A 118 1.94 18.44 -0.60
N THR A 119 1.79 19.77 -0.52
CA THR A 119 2.88 20.75 -0.45
C THR A 119 3.46 20.91 0.96
N ASP A 120 2.78 20.40 1.99
CA ASP A 120 3.31 20.29 3.35
C ASP A 120 4.03 18.95 3.50
N PHE A 121 5.31 18.98 3.85
CA PHE A 121 6.17 17.80 3.97
C PHE A 121 5.65 16.74 4.95
N ARG A 122 4.79 17.15 5.90
CA ARG A 122 4.19 16.25 6.91
C ARG A 122 2.97 15.49 6.38
N SER A 123 2.41 15.91 5.24
CA SER A 123 1.20 15.31 4.67
C SER A 123 1.48 13.92 4.09
N ALA A 124 0.43 13.09 4.02
CA ALA A 124 0.41 11.85 3.25
C ALA A 124 0.86 12.10 1.81
N GLY A 125 0.34 13.20 1.25
CA GLY A 125 0.65 13.65 -0.08
C GLY A 125 2.11 14.06 -0.28
N ALA A 126 2.92 14.35 0.73
CA ALA A 126 4.33 14.62 0.52
C ALA A 126 5.13 13.36 0.17
N LEU A 127 4.70 12.20 0.69
CA LEU A 127 5.38 10.91 0.59
C LEU A 127 6.77 10.90 1.27
N GLU A 128 6.86 11.55 2.44
CA GLU A 128 8.06 11.54 3.27
C GLU A 128 7.93 10.58 4.45
N THR A 129 6.79 10.59 5.14
CA THR A 129 6.52 9.74 6.30
C THR A 129 5.42 8.73 5.99
N PRO A 130 5.58 7.43 6.32
CA PRO A 130 4.51 6.45 6.20
C PRO A 130 3.53 6.53 7.39
N MET A 131 2.34 5.99 7.19
CA MET A 131 1.39 5.72 8.29
C MET A 131 1.31 4.23 8.61
N SER A 132 1.21 3.90 9.89
CA SER A 132 1.09 2.52 10.38
C SER A 132 -0.37 2.05 10.41
N GLU A 133 -0.55 0.74 10.56
CA GLU A 133 -1.84 0.07 10.69
C GLU A 133 -2.73 0.68 11.79
N PHE A 134 -2.13 1.23 12.85
CA PHE A 134 -2.85 1.91 13.93
C PHE A 134 -3.27 3.33 13.54
N GLY A 135 -2.37 4.08 12.89
CA GLY A 135 -2.64 5.47 12.53
C GLY A 135 -3.59 5.61 11.33
N CYS A 136 -3.69 4.59 10.47
CA CYS A 136 -4.64 4.57 9.36
C CYS A 136 -5.95 3.83 9.66
N GLN A 137 -6.21 3.45 10.92
CA GLN A 137 -7.43 2.73 11.28
C GLN A 137 -8.67 3.59 11.02
N GLY A 138 -9.62 3.07 10.23
CA GLY A 138 -10.84 3.80 9.86
C GLY A 138 -10.66 4.88 8.79
N LEU A 139 -9.45 5.02 8.23
CA LEU A 139 -9.13 5.97 7.18
C LEU A 139 -8.70 5.22 5.92
N GLU A 140 -9.02 5.78 4.75
CA GLU A 140 -8.73 5.18 3.45
C GLU A 140 -8.07 6.20 2.51
N LEU A 141 -7.23 5.72 1.59
CA LEU A 141 -6.57 6.51 0.55
C LEU A 141 -7.09 6.08 -0.81
N ASP A 142 -7.13 6.99 -1.79
CA ASP A 142 -7.40 6.56 -3.17
C ASP A 142 -6.25 5.68 -3.69
N TYR A 143 -5.01 6.11 -3.48
CA TYR A 143 -3.83 5.34 -3.87
C TYR A 143 -2.82 5.25 -2.74
N ALA A 144 -2.16 4.11 -2.58
CA ALA A 144 -1.14 3.96 -1.55
C ALA A 144 0.07 3.18 -2.06
N CYS A 145 1.21 3.42 -1.43
CA CYS A 145 2.34 2.50 -1.48
C CYS A 145 2.50 1.87 -0.09
N LEU A 146 2.41 0.55 0.00
CA LEU A 146 2.85 -0.19 1.18
C LEU A 146 4.34 -0.49 1.03
N CYS A 147 5.15 0.08 1.92
CA CYS A 147 6.54 -0.30 2.10
C CYS A 147 6.59 -1.60 2.89
N TRP A 148 6.89 -2.70 2.22
CA TRP A 148 6.96 -4.04 2.81
C TRP A 148 8.18 -4.17 3.72
N GLY A 149 7.97 -4.58 4.96
CA GLY A 149 9.00 -4.63 5.98
C GLY A 149 9.60 -6.01 6.18
N GLY A 150 10.82 -6.06 6.73
CA GLY A 150 11.43 -7.30 7.21
C GLY A 150 10.74 -7.93 8.41
N ASP A 151 9.69 -7.31 8.96
CA ASP A 151 8.89 -7.85 10.07
C ASP A 151 7.84 -8.89 9.59
N LEU A 152 7.70 -9.08 8.29
CA LEU A 152 6.92 -10.18 7.69
C LEU A 152 7.65 -10.70 6.45
N ILE A 153 8.27 -11.87 6.56
CA ILE A 153 8.99 -12.51 5.45
C ILE A 153 8.27 -13.73 4.92
N TRP A 154 8.58 -14.12 3.70
CA TRP A 154 8.12 -15.37 3.11
C TRP A 154 9.12 -16.49 3.42
N ASN A 155 8.64 -17.64 3.87
CA ASN A 155 9.28 -18.92 3.58
C ASN A 155 8.33 -19.71 2.68
N ASP A 156 8.80 -20.69 1.91
CA ASP A 156 7.98 -21.41 0.92
C ASP A 156 6.66 -22.03 1.44
N GLN A 157 6.45 -22.03 2.76
CA GLN A 157 5.27 -22.52 3.45
C GLN A 157 4.29 -21.42 3.88
N GLY A 158 4.70 -20.15 3.89
CA GLY A 158 3.84 -19.04 4.31
C GLY A 158 4.60 -17.79 4.79
N TRP A 159 3.81 -16.81 5.22
CA TRP A 159 4.34 -15.61 5.86
C TRP A 159 4.80 -15.91 7.29
N LEU A 160 6.02 -15.51 7.61
CA LEU A 160 6.64 -15.59 8.93
C LEU A 160 6.75 -14.20 9.58
N PRO A 161 5.87 -13.90 10.54
CA PRO A 161 5.99 -12.72 11.38
C PRO A 161 7.28 -12.70 12.20
N ARG A 162 7.96 -11.55 12.21
CA ARG A 162 9.16 -11.31 13.00
C ARG A 162 9.00 -10.08 13.88
N MET A 163 9.85 -10.01 14.90
CA MET A 163 10.01 -8.83 15.74
C MET A 163 11.48 -8.52 15.86
N MET A 164 11.82 -7.23 15.81
CA MET A 164 13.17 -6.79 16.08
C MET A 164 13.43 -6.85 17.59
N ARG A 165 14.33 -7.74 18.01
CA ARG A 165 14.97 -7.69 19.33
C ARG A 165 16.43 -7.35 19.10
N ALA A 166 16.71 -6.05 19.11
CA ALA A 166 17.97 -5.52 18.64
C ALA A 166 19.18 -6.28 19.23
N PRO A 167 20.16 -6.64 18.40
CA PRO A 167 20.30 -6.26 17.00
C PRO A 167 19.70 -7.26 15.99
N ARG A 168 18.87 -8.23 16.41
CA ARG A 168 18.45 -9.36 15.56
C ARG A 168 16.93 -9.46 15.37
N TRP A 169 16.53 -9.97 14.21
CA TRP A 169 15.18 -10.48 14.02
C TRP A 169 14.95 -11.74 14.85
N GLN A 170 13.75 -11.85 15.42
CA GLN A 170 13.27 -13.08 16.04
C GLN A 170 11.92 -13.44 15.44
N ILE A 171 11.77 -14.68 14.99
CA ILE A 171 10.47 -15.22 14.57
C ILE A 171 9.50 -15.14 15.75
N ALA A 172 8.32 -14.58 15.52
CA ALA A 172 7.26 -14.59 16.51
C ALA A 172 6.76 -16.04 16.67
N ARG A 173 7.07 -16.68 17.80
CA ARG A 173 6.59 -18.05 18.11
C ARG A 173 5.18 -18.07 18.69
N ASP A 174 4.78 -16.96 19.29
CA ASP A 174 3.48 -16.80 19.90
C ASP A 174 2.42 -16.52 18.84
N THR A 175 1.36 -17.34 18.82
CA THR A 175 0.30 -17.30 17.82
C THR A 175 -0.46 -15.97 17.83
N GLU A 176 -0.61 -15.33 19.00
CA GLU A 176 -1.27 -14.03 19.10
C GLU A 176 -0.42 -12.95 18.40
N LYS A 177 0.89 -12.92 18.64
CA LYS A 177 1.82 -12.00 17.95
C LYS A 177 1.90 -12.25 16.45
N GLN A 178 1.86 -13.52 16.02
CA GLN A 178 1.79 -13.84 14.59
C GLN A 178 0.52 -13.27 13.96
N ARG A 179 -0.64 -13.55 14.57
CA ARG A 179 -1.93 -13.06 14.10
C ARG A 179 -1.98 -11.53 14.10
N PHE A 180 -1.41 -10.90 15.11
CA PHE A 180 -1.31 -9.45 15.21
C PHE A 180 -0.56 -8.84 14.02
N ARG A 181 0.62 -9.38 13.68
CA ARG A 181 1.40 -8.92 12.52
C ARG A 181 0.63 -9.10 11.21
N LEU A 182 0.06 -10.28 10.98
CA LEU A 182 -0.74 -10.57 9.78
C LEU A 182 -1.97 -9.66 9.68
N ASN A 183 -2.65 -9.38 10.80
CA ASN A 183 -3.76 -8.44 10.83
C ASN A 183 -3.32 -7.01 10.51
N GLY A 184 -2.15 -6.58 10.97
CA GLY A 184 -1.56 -5.29 10.58
C GLY A 184 -1.38 -5.19 9.07
N TYR A 185 -0.78 -6.19 8.45
CA TYR A 185 -0.64 -6.25 6.98
C TYR A 185 -2.00 -6.32 6.27
N ARG A 186 -2.99 -7.04 6.80
CA ARG A 186 -4.37 -7.06 6.27
C ARG A 186 -5.00 -5.67 6.28
N VAL A 187 -4.80 -4.89 7.35
CA VAL A 187 -5.26 -3.50 7.42
C VAL A 187 -4.57 -2.67 6.34
N LEU A 188 -3.24 -2.73 6.26
CA LEU A 188 -2.43 -1.93 5.33
C LEU A 188 -2.76 -2.23 3.86
N LEU A 189 -2.81 -3.51 3.49
CA LEU A 189 -3.14 -3.97 2.14
C LEU A 189 -4.54 -3.53 1.69
N THR A 190 -5.47 -3.31 2.63
CA THR A 190 -6.85 -2.89 2.32
C THR A 190 -7.09 -1.39 2.44
N ARG A 191 -6.05 -0.56 2.64
CA ARG A 191 -6.21 0.90 2.79
C ARG A 191 -6.41 1.66 1.48
N ALA A 192 -5.91 1.14 0.36
CA ALA A 192 -6.03 1.78 -0.95
C ALA A 192 -7.37 1.39 -1.62
N ARG A 193 -8.12 2.40 -2.07
CA ARG A 193 -9.44 2.22 -2.73
C ARG A 193 -9.34 2.00 -4.24
N ALA A 194 -8.36 2.62 -4.89
CA ALA A 194 -8.23 2.65 -6.36
C ALA A 194 -6.94 1.99 -6.87
N GLY A 195 -5.85 2.03 -6.11
CA GLY A 195 -4.64 1.33 -6.53
C GLY A 195 -3.56 1.26 -5.45
N LEU A 196 -2.91 0.10 -5.39
CA LEU A 196 -1.88 -0.22 -4.42
C LEU A 196 -0.56 -0.52 -5.14
N VAL A 197 0.53 0.06 -4.65
CA VAL A 197 1.90 -0.34 -4.98
C VAL A 197 2.51 -0.99 -3.75
N LEU A 198 3.20 -2.10 -3.93
CA LEU A 198 4.02 -2.75 -2.93
C LEU A 198 5.48 -2.42 -3.25
N PHE A 199 6.11 -1.63 -2.40
CA PHE A 199 7.56 -1.47 -2.44
C PHE A 199 8.18 -2.57 -1.58
N VAL A 200 8.98 -3.45 -2.20
CA VAL A 200 9.74 -4.47 -1.48
C VAL A 200 11.23 -4.13 -1.62
N PRO A 201 11.95 -3.85 -0.52
CA PRO A 201 13.36 -3.48 -0.57
C PRO A 201 14.23 -4.54 -1.23
N ARG A 202 15.36 -4.16 -1.84
CA ARG A 202 16.36 -5.15 -2.33
C ARG A 202 17.11 -5.87 -1.21
N GLY A 203 17.04 -5.32 0.00
CA GLY A 203 17.94 -5.73 1.06
C GLY A 203 19.34 -5.15 0.89
N GLU A 204 20.23 -5.51 1.81
CA GLU A 204 21.62 -5.14 1.84
C GLU A 204 22.44 -6.33 2.36
N SER A 205 23.47 -6.72 1.62
CA SER A 205 24.24 -7.95 1.88
C SER A 205 25.12 -7.85 3.14
N ASP A 206 25.51 -6.63 3.53
CA ASP A 206 26.31 -6.39 4.73
C ASP A 206 25.47 -6.23 6.02
N ASP A 207 24.14 -6.16 5.90
CA ASP A 207 23.20 -6.02 7.01
C ASP A 207 22.32 -7.28 7.12
N PRO A 208 22.60 -8.18 8.09
CA PRO A 208 21.82 -9.42 8.27
C PRO A 208 20.37 -9.16 8.68
N THR A 209 20.00 -7.92 9.03
CA THR A 209 18.60 -7.53 9.29
C THR A 209 17.86 -7.06 8.03
N ARG A 210 18.55 -7.00 6.88
CA ARG A 210 18.02 -6.61 5.56
C ARG A 210 18.44 -7.65 4.50
N SER A 211 18.35 -8.95 4.81
CA SER A 211 18.76 -10.02 3.89
C SER A 211 18.16 -9.87 2.49
N PRO A 212 18.98 -9.80 1.41
CA PRO A 212 18.50 -9.79 0.03
C PRO A 212 17.63 -11.00 -0.30
N ASP A 213 18.08 -12.22 0.05
CA ASP A 213 17.36 -13.47 -0.23
C ASP A 213 15.96 -13.48 0.39
N GLU A 214 15.82 -12.99 1.62
CA GLU A 214 14.50 -12.90 2.28
C GLU A 214 13.59 -11.90 1.59
N MET A 215 14.14 -10.78 1.13
CA MET A 215 13.35 -9.76 0.42
C MET A 215 13.01 -10.18 -1.00
N ASP A 216 13.90 -10.89 -1.69
CA ASP A 216 13.65 -11.47 -3.01
C ASP A 216 12.53 -12.52 -2.90
N ALA A 217 12.58 -13.42 -1.91
CA ALA A 217 11.51 -14.37 -1.64
C ALA A 217 10.15 -13.68 -1.39
N CYS A 218 10.13 -12.53 -0.71
CA CYS A 218 8.90 -11.74 -0.54
C CYS A 218 8.39 -11.19 -1.88
N ALA A 219 9.27 -10.66 -2.72
CA ALA A 219 8.88 -10.13 -4.03
C ALA A 219 8.36 -11.25 -4.95
N ASP A 220 9.04 -12.39 -4.98
CA ASP A 220 8.65 -13.54 -5.79
C ASP A 220 7.29 -14.09 -5.36
N ALA A 221 7.04 -14.20 -4.04
CA ALA A 221 5.75 -14.62 -3.52
C ALA A 221 4.61 -13.66 -3.91
N LEU A 222 4.88 -12.34 -3.88
CA LEU A 222 3.89 -11.33 -4.28
C LEU A 222 3.59 -11.38 -5.79
N ILE A 223 4.61 -11.54 -6.63
CA ILE A 223 4.42 -11.73 -8.09
C ILE A 223 3.68 -13.05 -8.36
N ALA A 224 4.06 -14.13 -7.70
CA ALA A 224 3.39 -15.42 -7.82
C ALA A 224 1.91 -15.34 -7.39
N ALA A 225 1.57 -14.51 -6.41
CA ALA A 225 0.20 -14.25 -5.97
C ALA A 225 -0.61 -13.33 -6.92
N GLY A 226 -0.02 -12.90 -8.04
CA GLY A 226 -0.70 -12.13 -9.08
C GLY A 226 -0.45 -10.62 -9.06
N CYS A 227 0.51 -10.12 -8.27
CA CYS A 227 0.98 -8.74 -8.44
C CYS A 227 1.67 -8.57 -9.80
N ALA A 228 1.56 -7.36 -10.38
CA ALA A 228 2.26 -7.01 -11.61
C ALA A 228 3.46 -6.09 -11.32
N GLU A 229 4.55 -6.23 -12.07
CA GLU A 229 5.72 -5.37 -11.90
C GLU A 229 5.43 -3.92 -12.33
N LEU A 230 5.95 -2.97 -11.55
CA LEU A 230 6.00 -1.56 -11.87
C LEU A 230 7.46 -1.15 -12.09
N THR A 231 7.81 -0.95 -13.35
CA THR A 231 9.12 -0.51 -13.81
C THR A 231 9.17 1.01 -13.97
N LYS A 232 10.40 1.55 -14.02
CA LYS A 232 10.64 2.94 -14.39
C LYS A 232 10.33 3.08 -15.89
N ASN A 233 9.42 3.99 -16.24
CA ASN A 233 9.21 4.41 -17.63
C ASN A 233 10.40 5.21 -18.15
#